data_AF-A0A7V8B1K3-F1
#
_entry.id   AF-A0A7V8B1K3-F1
#
_cell.length_a   1.000
_cell.length_b   1.000
_cell.length_c   1.000
_cell.angle_alpha   90.00
_cell.angle_beta   90.00
_cell.angle_gamma   90.00
#
_symmetry.space_group_name_H-M   'P 1'
#
loop_
_entity.id
_entity.type
_entity.pdbx_description
1 polymer ?
#
loop_
_entity_poly.entity_id
_entity_poly.type
_entity_poly.pdbx_seq_one_letter_code
_entity_poly.pdbx_strand_id
1 'polypeptide(L)' 'MIGKPLITVGIEQEGQFWLVVTLNADGIPRQEQRCRTEEEARARMVEERARVAPQISQQT' A
#
# COMPACT_ATOMS: atom_id res chain seq x y z
N MET A 1 20.83 9.91 -10.97
CA MET A 1 20.22 8.60 -10.67
C MET A 1 18.76 8.85 -10.34
N ILE A 2 17.86 8.63 -11.30
CA ILE A 2 16.42 8.80 -11.08
C ILE A 2 16.01 7.62 -10.20
N GLY A 3 15.74 7.88 -8.92
CA GLY A 3 15.29 6.87 -7.97
C GLY A 3 14.07 6.17 -8.58
N LYS A 4 14.18 4.86 -8.78
CA LYS A 4 13.07 4.07 -9.34
C LYS A 4 11.85 4.29 -8.46
N PRO A 5 10.66 4.47 -9.05
CA PRO A 5 9.50 4.79 -8.24
C PRO A 5 9.12 3.54 -7.43
N LEU A 6 9.00 3.71 -6.11
CA LEU A 6 8.76 2.61 -5.17
C LEU A 6 7.26 2.37 -5.03
N ILE A 7 6.84 1.10 -5.14
CA ILE A 7 5.48 0.70 -4.74
C ILE A 7 5.28 1.12 -3.29
N THR A 8 4.24 1.93 -3.06
CA THR A 8 3.97 2.52 -1.74
C THR A 8 2.63 2.00 -1.26
N VAL A 9 2.57 1.52 -0.02
CA VAL A 9 1.33 1.08 0.63
C VAL A 9 1.04 2.06 1.76
N GLY A 10 -0.17 2.60 1.80
CA GLY A 10 -0.63 3.55 2.80
C GLY A 10 -2.01 3.18 3.33
N ILE A 11 -2.39 3.85 4.43
CA ILE A 11 -3.75 3.83 4.96
C ILE A 11 -4.33 5.23 4.89
N GLU A 12 -5.57 5.34 4.43
CA GLU A 12 -6.31 6.59 4.33
C GLU A 12 -7.65 6.45 5.05
N GLN A 13 -8.09 7.48 5.77
CA GLN A 13 -9.39 7.46 6.44
C GLN A 13 -10.44 8.07 5.51
N GLU A 14 -11.42 7.27 5.10
CA GLU A 14 -12.57 7.72 4.30
C GLU A 14 -13.84 7.64 5.13
N GLY A 15 -14.16 8.76 5.79
CA GLY A 15 -15.31 8.87 6.69
C GLY A 15 -15.20 7.90 7.87
N GLN A 16 -16.11 6.93 7.93
CA GLN A 16 -16.16 5.91 8.99
C GLN A 16 -15.32 4.66 8.68
N PHE A 17 -14.62 4.64 7.55
CA PHE A 17 -13.85 3.49 7.09
C PHE A 17 -12.37 3.84 6.92
N TRP A 18 -11.55 2.80 6.92
CA TRP A 18 -10.12 2.88 6.69
C TRP A 18 -9.80 2.16 5.38
N LEU A 19 -9.23 2.88 4.42
CA LEU A 19 -8.80 2.36 3.14
C LEU A 19 -7.32 2.01 3.20
N VAL A 20 -6.95 0.82 2.74
CA VAL A 20 -5.56 0.45 2.48
C VAL A 20 -5.32 0.63 0.99
N VAL A 21 -4.47 1.59 0.65
CA VAL A 21 -4.18 1.96 -0.74
C VAL A 21 -2.78 1.51 -1.10
N THR A 22 -2.66 0.75 -2.18
CA THR A 22 -1.38 0.36 -2.78
C THR A 22 -1.18 1.15 -4.05
N LEU A 23 -0.21 2.06 -4.03
CA LEU A 23 0.23 2.84 -5.19
C LEU A 23 1.33 2.07 -5.92
N ASN A 24 1.21 2.00 -7.24
CA ASN A 24 2.30 1.50 -8.08
C ASN A 24 3.46 2.52 -8.15
N ALA A 25 4.48 2.18 -8.92
CA ALA A 25 5.62 3.05 -9.17
C ALA A 25 5.18 4.46 -9.68
N ASP A 26 4.22 4.53 -10.58
CA ASP A 26 3.73 5.79 -11.14
C ASP A 26 2.83 6.61 -10.19
N GLY A 27 2.69 6.19 -8.92
CA GLY A 27 1.80 6.83 -7.95
C GLY A 27 0.32 6.57 -8.22
N ILE A 28 -0.01 5.62 -9.09
CA ILE A 28 -1.37 5.25 -9.46
C ILE A 28 -1.89 4.18 -8.49
N PRO A 29 -3.08 4.36 -7.90
CA PRO A 29 -3.73 3.34 -7.09
C PRO A 29 -3.93 2.06 -7.90
N ARG A 30 -3.34 0.96 -7.42
CA ARG A 30 -3.52 -0.37 -8.00
C ARG A 30 -4.56 -1.18 -7.24
N GLN A 31 -4.66 -0.94 -5.93
CA GLN A 31 -5.56 -1.69 -5.06
C GLN A 31 -5.99 -0.84 -3.87
N GLU A 32 -7.30 -0.84 -3.62
CA GLU A 32 -7.94 -0.18 -2.49
C GLU A 32 -8.73 -1.24 -1.73
N GLN A 33 -8.41 -1.43 -0.45
CA GLN A 33 -9.14 -2.35 0.43
C GLN A 33 -9.80 -1.57 1.55
N ARG A 34 -11.10 -1.77 1.75
CA ARG A 34 -11.89 -1.08 2.78
C ARG A 34 -11.98 -1.91 4.06
N CYS A 35 -11.55 -1.31 5.16
CA CYS A 35 -11.59 -1.85 6.51
C CYS A 35 -12.54 -1.01 7.38
N ARG A 36 -13.16 -1.65 8.38
CA ARG A 36 -14.07 -0.97 9.31
C ARG A 36 -13.32 -0.33 10.48
N THR A 37 -12.13 -0.82 10.79
CA THR A 37 -11.31 -0.35 11.90
C THR A 37 -9.88 -0.04 11.45
N GLU A 38 -9.20 0.82 12.20
CA GLU A 38 -7.80 1.18 11.92
C GLU A 38 -6.88 -0.03 12.10
N GLU A 39 -7.13 -0.86 13.11
CA GLU A 39 -6.33 -2.06 13.40
C GLU A 39 -6.40 -3.07 12.25
N GLU A 40 -7.58 -3.31 11.68
CA GLU A 40 -7.73 -4.14 10.48
C GLU A 40 -6.96 -3.54 9.30
N ALA A 41 -7.05 -2.22 9.08
CA ALA A 41 -6.32 -1.56 8.00
C ALA A 41 -4.80 -1.64 8.18
N ARG A 42 -4.29 -1.52 9.41
CA ARG A 42 -2.86 -1.68 9.72
C ARG A 42 -2.39 -3.11 9.50
N ALA A 43 -3.14 -4.11 9.97
CA ALA A 43 -2.81 -5.52 9.74
C ALA A 43 -2.71 -5.81 8.23
N ARG A 44 -3.70 -5.35 7.47
CA ARG A 44 -3.73 -5.48 6.00
C ARG A 44 -2.60 -4.73 5.32
N MET A 45 -2.27 -3.52 5.76
CA MET A 45 -1.13 -2.75 5.25
C MET A 45 0.17 -3.52 5.45
N VAL A 46 0.39 -4.16 6.60
CA VAL A 46 1.60 -4.96 6.86
C VAL A 46 1.68 -6.17 5.94
N GLU A 47 0.58 -6.91 5.78
CA GLU A 47 0.49 -8.06 4.85
C GLU A 47 0.77 -7.63 3.40
N GLU A 48 0.18 -6.51 2.99
CA GLU A 48 0.33 -5.94 1.66
C GLU A 48 1.77 -5.48 1.41
N ARG A 49 2.39 -4.79 2.37
CA ARG A 49 3.81 -4.41 2.31
C ARG A 49 4.71 -5.63 2.17
N ALA A 50 4.45 -6.71 2.91
CA ALA A 50 5.21 -7.95 2.79
C ALA A 50 5.04 -8.61 1.41
N ARG A 51 3.84 -8.55 0.84
CA ARG A 51 3.53 -9.08 -0.51
C ARG A 51 4.26 -8.31 -1.61
N VAL A 52 4.34 -6.98 -1.50
CA VAL A 52 5.01 -6.13 -2.52
C VAL A 52 6.50 -5.91 -2.27
N ALA A 53 7.01 -6.18 -1.06
CA ALA A 53 8.44 -6.15 -0.74
C ALA A 53 9.36 -6.89 -1.74
N PRO A 54 9.06 -8.13 -2.19
CA PRO A 54 9.89 -8.79 -3.21
C PRO A 54 9.85 -8.11 -4.58
N GLN A 55 8.83 -7.31 -4.88
CA GLN A 55 8.77 -6.50 -6.12
C GLN A 55 9.61 -5.21 -5.98
N ILE A 56 9.80 -4.74 -4.75
CA ILE A 56 10.70 -3.62 -4.42
C ILE A 56 12.17 -4.07 -4.52
N SER A 57 12.49 -5.31 -4.11
CA SER A 57 13.88 -5.81 -4.09
C SER A 57 14.40 -6.38 -5.43
N GLN A 58 13.54 -6.84 -6.33
CA GLN A 58 13.93 -7.49 -7.60
C GLN A 58 14.41 -6.55 -8.71
N GLN A 59 14.50 -5.25 -8.47
CA GLN A 59 15.03 -4.28 -9.42
C GLN A 59 16.41 -3.72 -9.03
N THR A 60 17.09 -4.35 -8.06
CA THR A 60 18.49 -4.03 -7.72
C THR A 60 19.45 -4.57 -8.77
#